data_AF-A0A4V6CUW2-F1
#
_entry.id   AF-A0A4V6CUW2-F1
#
_cell.length_a   1.000
_cell.length_b   1.000
_cell.length_c   1.000
_cell.angle_alpha   90.00
_cell.angle_beta   90.00
_cell.angle_gamma   90.00
#
_symmetry.space_group_name_H-M   'P 1'
#
loop_
_entity.id
_entity.type
_entity.pdbx_description
1 polymer ?
#
loop_
_entity_poly.entity_id
_entity_poly.type
_entity_poly.pdbx_seq_one_letter_code
_entity_poly.pdbx_strand_id
1 'polypeptide(L)'
;PRIDWTRPVLWLFAAVLILLILLPLSWLAVFAFTDKSRHPTLQNFVTLFSSPDFLDPLLTTAIIATTSALICCVVAAPISWLVSRTDMPGRQTIRALVTASFVTPPFLGAVAWELLAAPNSGLLNQLYRLFAGEDADALFNIYSMTGIIFVISCYTFPFVFVLVANALDTMPGELEDASAILGGNAWTTARRVTIPLALPALVAGALIAFLQAMTLFGSPAILALPAGFHTITTKIWSLFQYPPKLELAAAAAVPLLVLTILLLQGQKALLGRRGYSVIGGKYGAPRRVELRGWRWAALGFCLLVLLNPVFLPYLALLNAAFSPNATTLVTPSTATLHNIVFVFTELSSTQLALKNTVILGTATATIGTILALVIAYVTTRKVIAGHRVLGFLATAPVAVPGIVLGVGLFLSYTRPPFVLYGTLWILLLAFLTINLPSAYQQLQAAFSTIHPELEEASRILGATRLQALRQITAPLLRTGVIATWCFIFIGVMRELSAAIVLFTSQTKVLSVLIYDLNEGGDLAAIAVLGIAMLVITFAVVLAVNRIPMSGGNAGARLRNG
;
A
#
# COMPACT_ATOMS: atom_id res chain seq x y z
N PRO A 1 -8.75 12.37 45.28
CA PRO A 1 -8.98 12.54 43.82
C PRO A 1 -7.86 11.91 42.99
N ARG A 2 -8.12 10.77 42.32
CA ARG A 2 -7.13 10.15 41.41
C ARG A 2 -6.92 11.09 40.22
N ILE A 3 -5.68 11.51 39.97
CA ILE A 3 -5.32 12.40 38.87
C ILE A 3 -5.72 11.76 37.54
N ASP A 4 -6.60 12.41 36.79
CA ASP A 4 -7.04 11.95 35.46
C ASP A 4 -6.03 12.40 34.40
N TRP A 5 -5.08 11.53 34.09
CA TRP A 5 -4.06 11.74 33.05
C TRP A 5 -4.62 11.76 31.62
N THR A 6 -5.93 11.56 31.43
CA THR A 6 -6.54 11.52 30.09
C THR A 6 -6.31 12.83 29.33
N ARG A 7 -6.53 14.00 29.95
CA ARG A 7 -6.37 15.30 29.26
C ARG A 7 -4.93 15.58 28.78
N PRO A 8 -3.88 15.49 29.61
CA PRO A 8 -2.51 15.78 29.17
C PRO A 8 -2.01 14.80 28.11
N VAL A 9 -2.36 13.51 28.22
CA VAL A 9 -2.02 12.51 27.20
C VAL A 9 -2.62 12.88 25.83
N LEU A 10 -3.84 13.43 25.81
CA LEU A 10 -4.50 13.85 24.56
C LEU A 10 -3.93 15.12 23.95
N TRP A 11 -3.53 16.10 24.76
CA TRP A 11 -2.82 17.27 24.27
C TRP A 11 -1.48 16.89 23.64
N LEU A 12 -0.75 15.94 24.23
CA LEU A 12 0.46 15.38 23.65
C LEU A 12 0.17 14.75 22.29
N PHE A 13 -0.86 13.90 22.17
CA PHE A 13 -1.22 13.27 20.90
C PHE A 13 -1.66 14.27 19.83
N ALA A 14 -2.44 15.29 20.20
CA ALA A 14 -2.81 16.36 19.27
C ALA A 14 -1.56 17.13 18.78
N ALA A 15 -0.62 17.45 19.68
CA ALA A 15 0.63 18.10 19.32
C ALA A 15 1.49 17.21 18.38
N VAL A 16 1.54 15.91 18.63
CA VAL A 16 2.20 14.93 17.74
C VAL A 16 1.58 14.93 16.35
N LEU A 17 0.24 14.94 16.21
CA LEU A 17 -0.41 15.00 14.91
C LEU A 17 -0.15 16.32 14.18
N ILE A 18 -0.15 17.45 14.89
CA ILE A 18 0.19 18.75 14.31
C ILE A 18 1.63 18.71 13.77
N LEU A 19 2.56 18.18 14.56
CA LEU A 19 3.97 18.03 14.17
C LEU A 19 4.14 17.10 12.95
N LEU A 20 3.45 15.96 12.94
CA LEU A 20 3.56 14.95 11.88
C LEU A 20 2.96 15.40 10.54
N ILE A 21 1.97 16.29 10.56
CA ILE A 21 1.08 16.54 9.41
C ILE A 21 1.07 18.02 9.03
N LEU A 22 0.68 18.90 9.96
CA LEU A 22 0.50 20.31 9.63
C LEU A 22 1.82 21.01 9.37
N LEU A 23 2.88 20.65 10.10
CA LEU A 23 4.21 21.23 9.90
C LEU A 23 4.80 20.93 8.50
N PRO A 24 4.90 19.66 8.03
CA PRO A 24 5.42 19.40 6.70
C PRO A 24 4.57 20.00 5.58
N LEU A 25 3.24 20.01 5.73
CA LEU A 25 2.35 20.59 4.73
C LEU A 25 2.42 22.13 4.72
N SER A 26 2.61 22.78 5.87
CA SER A 26 2.76 24.24 5.91
C SER A 26 4.07 24.68 5.27
N TRP A 27 5.18 23.99 5.53
CA TRP A 27 6.44 24.27 4.86
C TRP A 27 6.38 24.00 3.36
N LEU A 28 5.72 22.92 2.94
CA LEU A 28 5.50 22.65 1.53
C LEU A 28 4.72 23.79 0.87
N ALA A 29 3.66 24.30 1.50
CA ALA A 29 2.94 25.46 1.01
C ALA A 29 3.83 26.71 0.94
N VAL A 30 4.58 27.03 2.00
CA VAL A 30 5.49 28.19 2.01
C VAL A 30 6.48 28.12 0.84
N PHE A 31 7.12 26.97 0.61
CA PHE A 31 8.06 26.80 -0.51
C PHE A 31 7.40 26.88 -1.87
N ALA A 32 6.21 26.31 -2.04
CA ALA A 32 5.51 26.34 -3.32
C ALA A 32 5.18 27.78 -3.75
N PHE A 33 4.81 28.64 -2.79
CA PHE A 33 4.40 30.03 -3.01
C PHE A 33 5.52 31.06 -2.79
N THR A 34 6.79 30.65 -2.66
CA THR A 34 7.91 31.58 -2.50
C THR A 34 9.04 31.34 -3.49
N ASP A 35 9.82 32.39 -3.76
CA ASP A 35 11.09 32.29 -4.48
C ASP A 35 12.24 31.89 -3.53
N LYS A 36 13.46 31.77 -4.08
CA LYS A 36 14.67 31.47 -3.29
C LYS A 36 14.96 32.50 -2.19
N SER A 37 14.49 33.73 -2.36
CA SER A 37 14.63 34.84 -1.42
C SER A 37 13.48 34.93 -0.42
N ARG A 38 12.52 33.98 -0.45
CA ARG A 38 11.30 33.95 0.38
C ARG A 38 10.27 35.02 0.07
N HIS A 39 10.34 35.66 -1.09
CA HIS A 39 9.27 36.54 -1.54
C HIS A 39 8.10 35.73 -2.10
N PRO A 40 6.84 36.10 -1.77
CA PRO A 40 5.67 35.47 -2.34
C PRO A 40 5.68 35.54 -3.87
N THR A 41 5.47 34.41 -4.55
CA THR A 41 5.44 34.34 -6.01
C THR A 41 4.55 33.20 -6.50
N LEU A 42 4.00 33.35 -7.71
CA LEU A 42 3.31 32.28 -8.45
C LEU A 42 4.15 31.74 -9.61
N GLN A 43 5.38 32.24 -9.79
CA GLN A 43 6.25 31.88 -10.91
C GLN A 43 6.55 30.37 -10.98
N ASN A 44 6.63 29.71 -9.82
CA ASN A 44 6.83 28.26 -9.74
C ASN A 44 5.69 27.49 -10.41
N PHE A 45 4.43 27.92 -10.19
CA PHE A 45 3.25 27.31 -10.81
C PHE A 45 3.14 27.67 -12.29
N VAL A 46 3.47 28.92 -12.67
CA VAL A 46 3.55 29.30 -14.08
C VAL A 46 4.52 28.38 -14.82
N THR A 47 5.74 28.23 -14.28
CA THR A 47 6.77 27.34 -14.84
C THR A 47 6.30 25.89 -14.93
N LEU A 48 5.59 25.40 -13.92
CA LEU A 48 5.05 24.04 -13.87
C LEU A 48 4.03 23.77 -14.98
N PHE A 49 3.16 24.74 -15.28
CA PHE A 49 2.10 24.59 -16.28
C PHE A 49 2.45 25.14 -17.68
N SER A 50 3.59 25.83 -17.82
CA SER A 50 4.05 26.36 -19.12
C SER A 50 5.20 25.56 -19.73
N SER A 51 5.98 24.83 -18.94
CA SER A 51 7.15 24.10 -19.45
C SER A 51 6.80 22.65 -19.80
N PRO A 52 7.15 22.17 -21.02
CA PRO A 52 7.01 20.76 -21.41
C PRO A 52 7.66 19.79 -20.42
N ASP A 53 8.79 20.19 -19.82
CA ASP A 53 9.53 19.41 -18.82
C ASP A 53 8.70 18.98 -17.59
N PHE A 54 7.58 19.66 -17.34
CA PHE A 54 6.66 19.39 -16.23
C PHE A 54 5.26 18.97 -16.69
N LEU A 55 4.81 19.43 -17.85
CA LEU A 55 3.55 18.99 -18.44
C LEU A 55 3.61 17.52 -18.88
N ASP A 56 4.70 17.09 -19.52
CA ASP A 56 4.82 15.72 -20.02
C ASP A 56 4.79 14.68 -18.88
N PRO A 57 5.49 14.89 -17.74
CA PRO A 57 5.36 13.98 -16.60
C PRO A 57 3.98 13.98 -15.93
N LEU A 58 3.27 15.12 -15.92
CA LEU A 58 1.90 15.21 -15.41
C LEU A 58 0.93 14.40 -16.28
N LEU A 59 1.00 14.58 -17.60
CA LEU A 59 0.18 13.84 -18.56
C LEU A 59 0.51 12.36 -18.55
N THR A 60 1.80 12.00 -18.52
CA THR A 60 2.26 10.62 -18.42
C THR A 60 1.71 9.94 -17.18
N THR A 61 1.79 10.60 -16.02
CA THR A 61 1.20 10.08 -14.79
C THR A 61 -0.32 9.91 -14.88
N ALA A 62 -1.03 10.86 -15.48
CA ALA A 62 -2.48 10.76 -15.66
C ALA A 62 -2.86 9.58 -16.57
N ILE A 63 -2.14 9.39 -17.68
CA ILE A 63 -2.34 8.27 -18.62
C ILE A 63 -2.07 6.93 -17.92
N ILE A 64 -0.95 6.82 -17.19
CA ILE A 64 -0.60 5.61 -16.44
C ILE A 64 -1.67 5.28 -15.40
N ALA A 65 -2.08 6.28 -14.61
CA ALA A 65 -3.03 6.09 -13.53
C ALA A 65 -4.43 5.73 -14.03
N THR A 66 -4.94 6.41 -15.05
CA THR A 66 -6.25 6.10 -15.66
C THR A 66 -6.23 4.71 -16.29
N THR A 67 -5.23 4.43 -17.13
CA THR A 67 -5.16 3.13 -17.83
C THR A 67 -5.00 1.97 -16.85
N SER A 68 -4.14 2.12 -15.84
CA SER A 68 -3.98 1.08 -14.80
C SER A 68 -5.25 0.86 -14.02
N ALA A 69 -5.97 1.91 -13.62
CA ALA A 69 -7.25 1.79 -12.91
C ALA A 69 -8.31 1.04 -13.73
N LEU A 70 -8.38 1.31 -15.05
CA LEU A 70 -9.28 0.60 -15.96
C LEU A 70 -8.91 -0.88 -16.08
N ILE A 71 -7.63 -1.20 -16.28
CA ILE A 71 -7.14 -2.59 -16.34
C ILE A 71 -7.44 -3.31 -15.01
N CYS A 72 -7.18 -2.66 -13.88
CA CYS A 72 -7.51 -3.21 -12.57
C CYS A 72 -9.00 -3.53 -12.44
N CYS A 73 -9.90 -2.71 -12.99
CA CYS A 73 -11.34 -3.02 -12.97
C CYS A 73 -11.69 -4.22 -13.85
N VAL A 74 -11.14 -4.26 -15.07
CA VAL A 74 -11.36 -5.36 -16.02
C VAL A 74 -10.87 -6.69 -15.46
N VAL A 75 -9.78 -6.69 -14.70
CA VAL A 75 -9.19 -7.90 -14.10
C VAL A 75 -9.84 -8.24 -12.76
N ALA A 76 -9.99 -7.27 -11.87
CA ALA A 76 -10.47 -7.53 -10.51
C ALA A 76 -11.96 -7.87 -10.47
N ALA A 77 -12.82 -7.23 -11.29
CA ALA A 77 -14.25 -7.48 -11.23
C ALA A 77 -14.63 -8.94 -11.54
N PRO A 78 -14.09 -9.59 -12.60
CA PRO A 78 -14.30 -11.01 -12.84
C PRO A 78 -13.79 -11.89 -11.70
N ILE A 79 -12.58 -11.64 -11.19
CA ILE A 79 -11.98 -12.45 -10.10
C ILE A 79 -12.83 -12.32 -8.82
N SER A 80 -13.25 -11.11 -8.46
CA SER A 80 -14.13 -10.85 -7.32
C SER A 80 -15.46 -11.58 -7.47
N TRP A 81 -16.05 -11.58 -8.67
CA TRP A 81 -17.30 -12.31 -8.93
C TRP A 81 -17.12 -13.82 -8.85
N LEU A 82 -16.09 -14.38 -9.49
CA LEU A 82 -15.77 -15.81 -9.44
C LEU A 82 -15.61 -16.30 -7.99
N VAL A 83 -14.84 -15.57 -7.20
CA VAL A 83 -14.51 -15.95 -5.83
C VAL A 83 -15.70 -15.80 -4.86
N SER A 84 -16.62 -14.86 -5.12
CA SER A 84 -17.68 -14.50 -4.17
C SER A 84 -19.04 -15.12 -4.53
N ARG A 85 -19.32 -15.32 -5.82
CA ARG A 85 -20.64 -15.70 -6.33
C ARG A 85 -20.69 -17.04 -7.08
N THR A 86 -19.59 -17.77 -7.20
CA THR A 86 -19.56 -19.06 -7.92
C THR A 86 -19.10 -20.24 -7.05
N ASP A 87 -19.19 -21.45 -7.60
CA ASP A 87 -18.70 -22.71 -7.02
C ASP A 87 -17.22 -23.02 -7.36
N MET A 88 -16.45 -22.03 -7.83
CA MET A 88 -15.03 -22.20 -8.18
C MET A 88 -14.21 -22.81 -7.02
N PRO A 89 -13.42 -23.88 -7.28
CA PRO A 89 -12.56 -24.48 -6.27
C PRO A 89 -11.44 -23.51 -5.84
N GLY A 90 -10.89 -23.68 -4.63
CA GLY A 90 -9.72 -22.91 -4.19
C GLY A 90 -9.95 -21.42 -3.92
N ARG A 91 -11.21 -20.97 -3.84
CA ARG A 91 -11.57 -19.54 -3.62
C ARG A 91 -10.85 -18.86 -2.44
N GLN A 92 -10.65 -19.56 -1.32
CA GLN A 92 -9.94 -19.01 -0.16
C GLN A 92 -8.45 -18.84 -0.46
N THR A 93 -7.86 -19.78 -1.18
CA THR A 93 -6.48 -19.68 -1.68
C THR A 93 -6.32 -18.51 -2.63
N ILE A 94 -7.26 -18.31 -3.56
CA ILE A 94 -7.23 -17.14 -4.47
C ILE A 94 -7.34 -15.83 -3.68
N ARG A 95 -8.27 -15.72 -2.72
CA ARG A 95 -8.34 -14.54 -1.82
C ARG A 95 -7.02 -14.30 -1.09
N ALA A 96 -6.43 -15.36 -0.54
CA ALA A 96 -5.17 -15.29 0.17
C ALA A 96 -4.02 -14.87 -0.75
N LEU A 97 -3.94 -15.38 -1.99
CA LEU A 97 -2.92 -15.01 -2.96
C LEU A 97 -3.06 -13.58 -3.46
N VAL A 98 -4.28 -13.10 -3.72
CA VAL A 98 -4.52 -11.68 -4.06
C VAL A 98 -4.14 -10.78 -2.87
N THR A 99 -4.37 -11.22 -1.64
CA THR A 99 -3.92 -10.49 -0.45
C THR A 99 -2.39 -10.59 -0.28
N ALA A 100 -1.78 -11.71 -0.64
CA ALA A 100 -0.34 -11.92 -0.57
C ALA A 100 0.42 -11.04 -1.57
N SER A 101 -0.15 -10.73 -2.74
CA SER A 101 0.46 -9.80 -3.68
C SER A 101 0.56 -8.37 -3.14
N PHE A 102 -0.25 -8.01 -2.13
CA PHE A 102 -0.09 -6.77 -1.38
C PHE A 102 1.13 -6.80 -0.46
N VAL A 103 1.67 -7.96 -0.07
CA VAL A 103 2.89 -7.99 0.77
C VAL A 103 4.10 -7.57 -0.05
N THR A 104 4.12 -7.87 -1.34
CA THR A 104 5.20 -7.52 -2.25
C THR A 104 5.29 -6.01 -2.46
N PRO A 105 6.45 -5.37 -2.23
CA PRO A 105 6.67 -3.98 -2.59
C PRO A 105 6.56 -3.79 -4.11
N PRO A 106 5.82 -2.77 -4.60
CA PRO A 106 5.67 -2.53 -6.05
C PRO A 106 6.99 -2.27 -6.79
N PHE A 107 7.96 -1.64 -6.12
CA PHE A 107 9.30 -1.41 -6.69
C PHE A 107 10.05 -2.74 -6.88
N LEU A 108 9.96 -3.65 -5.91
CA LEU A 108 10.58 -4.98 -6.03
C LEU A 108 9.92 -5.79 -7.16
N GLY A 109 8.62 -5.63 -7.31
CA GLY A 109 7.89 -6.17 -8.46
C GLY A 109 8.36 -5.63 -9.81
N ALA A 110 8.70 -4.33 -9.88
CA ALA A 110 9.26 -3.73 -11.08
C ALA A 110 10.65 -4.31 -11.43
N VAL A 111 11.55 -4.48 -10.45
CA VAL A 111 12.84 -5.16 -10.68
C VAL A 111 12.65 -6.61 -11.12
N ALA A 112 11.69 -7.31 -10.52
CA ALA A 112 11.43 -8.70 -10.91
C ALA A 112 10.90 -8.79 -12.35
N TRP A 113 10.10 -7.83 -12.80
CA TRP A 113 9.66 -7.73 -14.19
C TRP A 113 10.75 -7.26 -15.15
N GLU A 114 11.71 -6.47 -14.66
CA GLU A 114 12.96 -6.17 -15.38
C GLU A 114 13.77 -7.45 -15.65
N LEU A 115 13.98 -8.29 -14.63
CA LEU A 115 14.63 -9.60 -14.80
C LEU A 115 13.91 -10.53 -15.79
N LEU A 116 12.58 -10.41 -15.90
CA LEU A 116 11.77 -11.25 -16.77
C LEU A 116 11.68 -10.73 -18.21
N ALA A 117 11.48 -9.42 -18.38
CA ALA A 117 10.99 -8.83 -19.64
C ALA A 117 11.83 -7.64 -20.13
N ALA A 118 13.03 -7.44 -19.60
CA ALA A 118 14.02 -6.58 -20.25
C ALA A 118 14.28 -7.08 -21.70
N PRO A 119 14.34 -6.18 -22.69
CA PRO A 119 14.37 -6.56 -24.11
C PRO A 119 15.59 -7.41 -24.48
N ASN A 120 16.75 -7.10 -23.89
CA ASN A 120 18.00 -7.77 -24.23
C ASN A 120 18.28 -8.98 -23.34
N SER A 121 18.09 -8.84 -22.03
CA SER A 121 18.50 -9.80 -21.01
C SER A 121 17.36 -10.53 -20.33
N GLY A 122 16.09 -10.16 -20.53
CA GLY A 122 14.96 -10.71 -19.79
C GLY A 122 14.75 -12.21 -20.04
N LEU A 123 14.51 -12.97 -18.96
CA LEU A 123 14.34 -14.43 -19.01
C LEU A 123 13.25 -14.90 -20.01
N LEU A 124 12.15 -14.15 -20.13
CA LEU A 124 11.07 -14.47 -21.08
C LEU A 124 11.49 -14.25 -22.53
N ASN A 125 12.28 -13.21 -22.80
CA ASN A 125 12.81 -12.95 -24.13
C ASN A 125 13.90 -13.96 -24.51
N GLN A 126 14.74 -14.37 -23.55
CA GLN A 126 15.69 -15.46 -23.77
C GLN A 126 14.97 -16.76 -24.13
N LEU A 127 13.92 -17.12 -23.36
CA LEU A 127 13.12 -18.30 -23.66
C LEU A 127 12.46 -18.22 -25.04
N TYR A 128 11.97 -17.05 -25.43
CA TYR A 128 11.42 -16.82 -26.77
C TYR A 128 12.49 -17.01 -27.87
N ARG A 129 13.69 -16.45 -27.70
CA ARG A 129 14.81 -16.59 -28.66
C ARG A 129 15.29 -18.03 -28.82
N LEU A 130 15.14 -18.89 -27.81
CA LEU A 130 15.40 -20.33 -27.95
C LEU A 130 14.52 -21.00 -29.02
N PHE A 131 13.31 -20.48 -29.25
CA PHE A 131 12.39 -21.00 -30.26
C PHE A 131 12.37 -20.18 -31.56
N ALA A 132 12.52 -18.85 -31.46
CA ALA A 132 12.42 -17.93 -32.59
C ALA A 132 13.76 -17.65 -33.30
N GLY A 133 14.89 -18.06 -32.70
CA GLY A 133 16.25 -17.76 -33.16
C GLY A 133 16.93 -16.68 -32.30
N GLU A 134 18.26 -16.75 -32.19
CA GLU A 134 19.04 -15.83 -31.35
C GLU A 134 18.95 -14.36 -31.80
N ASP A 135 18.80 -14.14 -33.11
CA ASP A 135 18.65 -12.80 -33.71
C ASP A 135 17.22 -12.27 -33.67
N ALA A 136 16.27 -13.00 -33.05
CA ALA A 136 14.89 -12.55 -32.98
C ALA A 136 14.76 -11.31 -32.09
N ASP A 137 14.00 -10.32 -32.59
CA ASP A 137 13.63 -9.12 -31.85
C ASP A 137 12.97 -9.48 -30.52
N ALA A 138 13.15 -8.61 -29.53
CA ALA A 138 12.55 -8.80 -28.21
C ALA A 138 11.02 -8.84 -28.29
N LEU A 139 10.41 -9.95 -27.87
CA LEU A 139 8.95 -10.09 -27.82
C LEU A 139 8.33 -9.16 -26.78
N PHE A 140 9.01 -8.97 -25.65
CA PHE A 140 8.59 -8.12 -24.55
C PHE A 140 9.59 -6.99 -24.31
N ASN A 141 9.08 -5.78 -24.08
CA ASN A 141 9.89 -4.65 -23.63
C ASN A 141 9.22 -3.97 -22.43
N ILE A 142 9.76 -4.25 -21.24
CA ILE A 142 9.26 -3.70 -19.98
C ILE A 142 9.57 -2.21 -19.79
N TYR A 143 10.63 -1.69 -20.44
CA TYR A 143 10.99 -0.27 -20.42
C TYR A 143 10.14 0.50 -21.43
N SER A 144 8.84 0.53 -21.18
CA SER A 144 7.85 1.17 -22.05
C SER A 144 6.65 1.62 -21.23
N MET A 145 5.87 2.56 -21.78
CA MET A 145 4.62 3.01 -21.15
C MET A 145 3.68 1.83 -20.84
N THR A 146 3.56 0.87 -21.76
CA THR A 146 2.72 -0.32 -21.58
C THR A 146 3.28 -1.27 -20.53
N GLY A 147 4.61 -1.46 -20.48
CA GLY A 147 5.28 -2.24 -19.45
C GLY A 147 5.06 -1.68 -18.04
N ILE A 148 5.17 -0.36 -17.88
CA ILE A 148 4.93 0.32 -16.60
C ILE A 148 3.46 0.22 -16.18
N ILE A 149 2.52 0.45 -17.09
CA ILE A 149 1.07 0.29 -16.83
C ILE A 149 0.77 -1.15 -16.38
N PHE A 150 1.36 -2.14 -17.04
CA PHE A 150 1.18 -3.54 -16.70
C PHE A 150 1.70 -3.87 -15.29
N VAL A 151 2.93 -3.46 -14.96
CA VAL A 151 3.52 -3.70 -13.64
C VAL A 151 2.73 -2.99 -12.55
N ILE A 152 2.37 -1.72 -12.75
CA ILE A 152 1.55 -0.98 -11.78
C ILE A 152 0.21 -1.68 -11.56
N SER A 153 -0.47 -2.10 -12.64
CA SER A 153 -1.75 -2.82 -12.56
C SER A 153 -1.64 -4.12 -11.77
N CYS A 154 -0.53 -4.86 -11.89
CA CYS A 154 -0.28 -6.09 -11.13
C CYS A 154 -0.27 -5.86 -9.61
N TYR A 155 0.13 -4.67 -9.14
CA TYR A 155 0.21 -4.37 -7.71
C TYR A 155 -0.92 -3.45 -7.21
N THR A 156 -1.71 -2.84 -8.10
CA THR A 156 -2.87 -2.00 -7.73
C THR A 156 -4.22 -2.69 -7.87
N PHE A 157 -4.34 -3.78 -8.66
CA PHE A 157 -5.62 -4.50 -8.77
C PHE A 157 -6.16 -5.09 -7.45
N PRO A 158 -5.34 -5.49 -6.43
CA PRO A 158 -5.86 -6.06 -5.20
C PRO A 158 -6.78 -5.08 -4.44
N PHE A 159 -6.54 -3.77 -4.56
CA PHE A 159 -7.40 -2.76 -3.94
C PHE A 159 -8.82 -2.80 -4.53
N VAL A 160 -8.94 -2.89 -5.85
CA VAL A 160 -10.25 -3.03 -6.52
C VAL A 160 -10.90 -4.35 -6.14
N PHE A 161 -10.11 -5.44 -6.13
CA PHE A 161 -10.61 -6.77 -5.81
C PHE A 161 -11.24 -6.83 -4.42
N VAL A 162 -10.57 -6.27 -3.39
CA VAL A 162 -11.06 -6.30 -2.01
C VAL A 162 -12.38 -5.55 -1.87
N LEU A 163 -12.50 -4.36 -2.46
CA LEU A 163 -13.73 -3.56 -2.38
C LEU A 163 -14.90 -4.26 -3.10
N VAL A 164 -14.66 -4.77 -4.30
CA VAL A 164 -15.69 -5.44 -5.10
C VAL A 164 -16.09 -6.78 -4.47
N ALA A 165 -15.12 -7.58 -4.00
CA ALA A 165 -15.40 -8.87 -3.35
C ALA A 165 -16.20 -8.67 -2.05
N ASN A 166 -15.85 -7.67 -1.24
CA ASN A 166 -16.59 -7.37 -0.01
C ASN A 166 -18.04 -6.93 -0.31
N ALA A 167 -18.24 -6.04 -1.29
CA ALA A 167 -19.58 -5.64 -1.71
C ALA A 167 -20.40 -6.83 -2.24
N LEU A 168 -19.75 -7.73 -2.99
CA LEU A 168 -20.38 -8.96 -3.48
C LEU A 168 -20.63 -9.96 -2.36
N ASP A 169 -19.83 -10.04 -1.31
CA ASP A 169 -20.08 -10.97 -0.19
C ASP A 169 -21.23 -10.51 0.71
N THR A 170 -21.41 -9.20 0.85
CA THR A 170 -22.38 -8.59 1.78
C THR A 170 -23.74 -8.33 1.15
N MET A 171 -23.86 -8.40 -0.18
CA MET A 171 -25.12 -8.20 -0.88
C MET A 171 -26.14 -9.34 -0.61
N PRO A 172 -27.40 -9.03 -0.21
CA PRO A 172 -28.43 -10.04 0.07
C PRO A 172 -28.71 -10.96 -1.12
N GLY A 173 -28.79 -12.27 -0.87
CA GLY A 173 -29.18 -13.27 -1.88
C GLY A 173 -30.64 -13.13 -2.34
N GLU A 174 -31.50 -12.56 -1.51
CA GLU A 174 -32.94 -12.40 -1.77
C GLU A 174 -33.25 -11.59 -3.04
N LEU A 175 -32.40 -10.60 -3.37
CA LEU A 175 -32.56 -9.81 -4.61
C LEU A 175 -32.26 -10.66 -5.85
N GLU A 176 -31.35 -11.62 -5.75
CA GLU A 176 -31.01 -12.56 -6.82
C GLU A 176 -32.11 -13.63 -6.96
N ASP A 177 -32.67 -14.09 -5.84
CA ASP A 177 -33.79 -15.02 -5.83
C ASP A 177 -35.08 -14.38 -6.37
N ALA A 178 -35.36 -13.12 -6.03
CA ALA A 178 -36.47 -12.37 -6.61
C ALA A 178 -36.35 -12.25 -8.14
N SER A 179 -35.15 -11.98 -8.65
CA SER A 179 -34.88 -11.98 -10.08
C SER A 179 -35.14 -13.37 -10.70
N ALA A 180 -34.71 -14.44 -10.05
CA ALA A 180 -34.94 -15.81 -10.52
C ALA A 180 -36.43 -16.21 -10.52
N ILE A 181 -37.20 -15.82 -9.49
CA ILE A 181 -38.64 -16.04 -9.40
C ILE A 181 -39.38 -15.32 -10.53
N LEU A 182 -38.93 -14.12 -10.90
CA LEU A 182 -39.47 -13.35 -12.03
C LEU A 182 -39.00 -13.88 -13.42
N GLY A 183 -38.36 -15.05 -13.47
CA GLY A 183 -37.89 -15.68 -14.72
C GLY A 183 -36.52 -15.19 -15.20
N GLY A 184 -35.79 -14.42 -14.37
CA GLY A 184 -34.44 -13.98 -14.66
C GLY A 184 -33.45 -15.13 -14.67
N ASN A 185 -32.74 -15.32 -15.77
CA ASN A 185 -31.58 -16.22 -15.83
C ASN A 185 -30.33 -15.57 -15.17
N ALA A 186 -29.24 -16.33 -15.01
CA ALA A 186 -28.02 -15.87 -14.34
C ALA A 186 -27.43 -14.57 -14.95
N TRP A 187 -27.51 -14.41 -16.28
CA TRP A 187 -27.05 -13.20 -16.96
C TRP A 187 -27.95 -12.00 -16.69
N THR A 188 -29.27 -12.18 -16.73
CA THR A 188 -30.25 -11.15 -16.39
C THR A 188 -30.06 -10.67 -14.95
N THR A 189 -29.90 -11.61 -14.00
CA THR A 189 -29.64 -11.30 -12.59
C THR A 189 -28.30 -10.57 -12.43
N ALA A 190 -27.23 -11.04 -13.07
CA ALA A 190 -25.93 -10.38 -13.02
C ALA A 190 -25.99 -8.93 -13.56
N ARG A 191 -26.59 -8.71 -14.73
CA ARG A 191 -26.62 -7.38 -15.38
C ARG A 191 -27.58 -6.40 -14.72
N ARG A 192 -28.74 -6.85 -14.24
CA ARG A 192 -29.80 -5.97 -13.72
C ARG A 192 -29.79 -5.84 -12.20
N VAL A 193 -29.19 -6.77 -11.48
CA VAL A 193 -29.18 -6.78 -10.00
C VAL A 193 -27.74 -6.67 -9.48
N THR A 194 -26.90 -7.68 -9.74
CA THR A 194 -25.59 -7.79 -9.09
C THR A 194 -24.61 -6.68 -9.53
N ILE A 195 -24.46 -6.43 -10.83
CA ILE A 195 -23.52 -5.41 -11.36
C ILE A 195 -23.92 -4.00 -10.90
N PRO A 196 -25.17 -3.54 -11.04
CA PRO A 196 -25.57 -2.21 -10.58
C PRO A 196 -25.37 -1.99 -9.08
N LEU A 197 -25.53 -3.04 -8.26
CA LEU A 197 -25.29 -3.00 -6.82
C LEU A 197 -23.79 -3.02 -6.48
N ALA A 198 -22.97 -3.72 -7.26
CA ALA A 198 -21.51 -3.75 -7.10
C ALA A 198 -20.80 -2.53 -7.73
N LEU A 199 -21.44 -1.82 -8.65
CA LEU A 199 -20.84 -0.72 -9.41
C LEU A 199 -20.27 0.40 -8.52
N PRO A 200 -20.93 0.86 -7.43
CA PRO A 200 -20.34 1.86 -6.53
C PRO A 200 -19.03 1.38 -5.90
N ALA A 201 -18.94 0.08 -5.53
CA ALA A 201 -17.73 -0.51 -4.99
C ALA A 201 -16.64 -0.64 -6.06
N LEU A 202 -17.01 -0.98 -7.30
CA LEU A 202 -16.09 -1.01 -8.44
C LEU A 202 -15.51 0.38 -8.73
N VAL A 203 -16.34 1.42 -8.80
CA VAL A 203 -15.89 2.81 -9.02
C VAL A 203 -15.04 3.29 -7.85
N ALA A 204 -15.43 3.01 -6.61
CA ALA A 204 -14.63 3.35 -5.44
C ALA A 204 -13.27 2.62 -5.45
N GLY A 205 -13.24 1.36 -5.88
CA GLY A 205 -12.02 0.60 -6.09
C GLY A 205 -11.15 1.21 -7.19
N ALA A 206 -11.75 1.58 -8.32
CA ALA A 206 -11.07 2.24 -9.44
C ALA A 206 -10.39 3.54 -9.00
N LEU A 207 -11.07 4.35 -8.19
CA LEU A 207 -10.52 5.59 -7.63
C LEU A 207 -9.32 5.31 -6.71
N ILE A 208 -9.37 4.26 -5.88
CA ILE A 208 -8.21 3.85 -5.08
C ILE A 208 -7.06 3.41 -6.01
N ALA A 209 -7.33 2.54 -6.99
CA ALA A 209 -6.30 2.05 -7.90
C ALA A 209 -5.65 3.19 -8.68
N PHE A 210 -6.44 4.16 -9.16
CA PHE A 210 -5.95 5.38 -9.78
C PHE A 210 -5.04 6.16 -8.83
N LEU A 211 -5.50 6.42 -7.60
CA LEU A 211 -4.74 7.16 -6.60
C LEU A 211 -3.42 6.45 -6.27
N GLN A 212 -3.44 5.13 -6.10
CA GLN A 212 -2.24 4.34 -5.85
C GLN A 212 -1.28 4.41 -7.05
N ALA A 213 -1.76 4.20 -8.28
CA ALA A 213 -0.95 4.27 -9.49
C ALA A 213 -0.30 5.65 -9.69
N MET A 214 -1.05 6.73 -9.45
CA MET A 214 -0.58 8.11 -9.60
C MET A 214 0.51 8.49 -8.60
N THR A 215 0.47 7.91 -7.40
CA THR A 215 1.35 8.29 -6.29
C THR A 215 2.59 7.41 -6.15
N LEU A 216 2.68 6.34 -6.95
CA LEU A 216 3.84 5.46 -6.97
C LEU A 216 5.09 6.18 -7.49
N PHE A 217 6.17 6.07 -6.73
CA PHE A 217 7.51 6.46 -7.16
C PHE A 217 8.33 5.26 -7.65
N GLY A 218 8.36 4.17 -6.88
CA GLY A 218 9.34 3.09 -7.08
C GLY A 218 9.27 2.38 -8.43
N SER A 219 8.08 1.92 -8.85
CA SER A 219 7.94 1.23 -10.15
C SER A 219 8.24 2.17 -11.33
N PRO A 220 7.75 3.43 -11.36
CA PRO A 220 8.20 4.40 -12.36
C PRO A 220 9.70 4.68 -12.33
N ALA A 221 10.33 4.76 -11.15
CA ALA A 221 11.75 5.06 -11.07
C ALA A 221 12.61 3.94 -11.70
N ILE A 222 12.22 2.68 -11.50
CA ILE A 222 12.94 1.51 -12.04
C ILE A 222 12.71 1.35 -13.56
N LEU A 223 11.50 1.64 -14.07
CA LEU A 223 11.13 1.30 -15.45
C LEU A 223 11.01 2.49 -16.39
N ALA A 224 10.60 3.67 -15.90
CA ALA A 224 10.37 4.85 -16.73
C ALA A 224 11.67 5.63 -16.97
N LEU A 225 12.54 5.74 -15.96
CA LEU A 225 13.82 6.44 -16.09
C LEU A 225 14.71 5.79 -17.18
N PRO A 226 14.92 4.46 -17.20
CA PRO A 226 15.67 3.82 -18.30
C PRO A 226 14.96 3.92 -19.65
N ALA A 227 13.63 4.05 -19.66
CA ALA A 227 12.84 4.27 -20.88
C ALA A 227 12.90 5.73 -21.39
N GLY A 228 13.56 6.63 -20.66
CA GLY A 228 13.78 8.01 -21.09
C GLY A 228 12.61 8.97 -20.83
N PHE A 229 11.67 8.63 -19.93
CA PHE A 229 10.58 9.53 -19.57
C PHE A 229 10.29 9.55 -18.06
N HIS A 230 9.64 10.61 -17.61
CA HIS A 230 9.33 10.82 -16.21
C HIS A 230 7.83 10.71 -15.93
N THR A 231 7.50 10.20 -14.76
CA THR A 231 6.25 10.50 -14.05
C THR A 231 6.43 11.75 -13.20
N ILE A 232 5.34 12.38 -12.77
CA ILE A 232 5.44 13.52 -11.85
C ILE A 232 6.17 13.17 -10.55
N THR A 233 6.04 11.94 -10.05
CA THR A 233 6.72 11.46 -8.84
C THR A 233 8.23 11.38 -9.02
N THR A 234 8.69 10.86 -10.16
CA THR A 234 10.13 10.79 -10.49
C THR A 234 10.69 12.16 -10.86
N LYS A 235 9.89 13.03 -11.46
CA LYS A 235 10.26 14.44 -11.72
C LYS A 235 10.43 15.23 -10.43
N ILE A 236 9.55 15.06 -9.44
CA ILE A 236 9.71 15.69 -8.12
C ILE A 236 11.03 15.26 -7.48
N TRP A 237 11.36 13.98 -7.54
CA TRP A 237 12.63 13.46 -7.05
C TRP A 237 13.84 14.05 -7.80
N SER A 238 13.78 14.16 -9.13
CA SER A 238 14.89 14.69 -9.92
C SER A 238 15.23 16.15 -9.57
N LEU A 239 14.28 16.93 -9.01
CA LEU A 239 14.52 18.30 -8.56
C LEU A 239 15.34 18.40 -7.26
N PHE A 240 15.57 17.29 -6.57
CA PHE A 240 16.49 17.22 -5.43
C PHE A 240 17.93 16.98 -5.85
N GLN A 241 18.15 16.51 -7.09
CA GLN A 241 19.48 16.35 -7.64
C GLN A 241 20.14 17.72 -7.88
N TYR A 242 21.48 17.74 -7.91
CA TYR A 242 22.22 18.98 -8.01
C TYR A 242 22.09 19.64 -9.40
N PRO A 243 21.81 20.95 -9.51
CA PRO A 243 21.50 21.88 -8.40
C PRO A 243 20.04 21.76 -7.92
N PRO A 244 19.79 21.67 -6.59
CA PRO A 244 18.46 21.43 -6.06
C PRO A 244 17.51 22.61 -6.32
N LYS A 245 16.28 22.31 -6.73
CA LYS A 245 15.19 23.26 -7.02
C LYS A 245 13.99 22.99 -6.11
N LEU A 246 14.17 23.28 -4.82
CA LEU A 246 13.23 22.92 -3.75
C LEU A 246 11.86 23.60 -3.88
N GLU A 247 11.83 24.85 -4.34
CA GLU A 247 10.61 25.63 -4.55
C GLU A 247 9.75 25.01 -5.66
N LEU A 248 10.38 24.59 -6.77
CA LEU A 248 9.71 23.88 -7.86
C LEU A 248 9.23 22.49 -7.42
N ALA A 249 10.01 21.78 -6.61
CA ALA A 249 9.61 20.47 -6.09
C ALA A 249 8.36 20.58 -5.21
N ALA A 250 8.32 21.60 -4.34
CA ALA A 250 7.15 21.91 -3.54
C ALA A 250 5.94 22.31 -4.40
N ALA A 251 6.13 23.15 -5.42
CA ALA A 251 5.07 23.54 -6.34
C ALA A 251 4.52 22.36 -7.15
N ALA A 252 5.38 21.45 -7.62
CA ALA A 252 4.99 20.22 -8.33
C ALA A 252 4.23 19.22 -7.44
N ALA A 253 4.49 19.25 -6.13
CA ALA A 253 3.82 18.40 -5.14
C ALA A 253 2.38 18.86 -4.82
N VAL A 254 2.08 20.15 -4.94
CA VAL A 254 0.76 20.72 -4.61
C VAL A 254 -0.38 20.16 -5.50
N PRO A 255 -0.27 20.12 -6.85
CA PRO A 255 -1.32 19.53 -7.68
C PRO A 255 -1.64 18.07 -7.33
N LEU A 256 -0.63 17.26 -7.01
CA LEU A 256 -0.84 15.88 -6.58
C LEU A 256 -1.62 15.81 -5.27
N LEU A 257 -1.28 16.66 -4.29
CA LEU A 257 -1.99 16.76 -3.02
C LEU A 257 -3.46 17.17 -3.25
N VAL A 258 -3.69 18.22 -4.03
CA VAL A 258 -5.05 18.72 -4.35
C VAL A 258 -5.86 17.63 -5.06
N LEU A 259 -5.30 16.99 -6.08
CA LEU A 259 -5.98 15.92 -6.82
C LEU A 259 -6.30 14.73 -5.92
N THR A 260 -5.38 14.34 -5.03
CA THR A 260 -5.62 13.26 -4.06
C THR A 260 -6.76 13.60 -3.10
N ILE A 261 -6.80 14.83 -2.59
CA ILE A 261 -7.91 15.32 -1.75
C ILE A 261 -9.25 15.24 -2.51
N LEU A 262 -9.29 15.73 -3.75
CA LEU A 262 -10.51 15.72 -4.58
C LEU A 262 -10.99 14.29 -4.84
N LEU A 263 -10.10 13.37 -5.17
CA LEU A 263 -10.43 11.96 -5.44
C LEU A 263 -10.96 11.26 -4.19
N LEU A 264 -10.34 11.48 -3.02
CA LEU A 264 -10.81 10.91 -1.76
C LEU A 264 -12.19 11.48 -1.36
N GLN A 265 -12.43 12.77 -1.60
CA GLN A 265 -13.76 13.36 -1.38
C GLN A 265 -14.80 12.76 -2.33
N GLY A 266 -14.46 12.61 -3.62
CA GLY A 266 -15.31 11.95 -4.61
C GLY A 266 -15.64 10.52 -4.21
N GLN A 267 -14.64 9.76 -3.77
CA GLN A 267 -14.81 8.39 -3.27
C GLN A 267 -15.75 8.34 -2.07
N LYS A 268 -15.54 9.21 -1.06
CA LYS A 268 -16.42 9.31 0.12
C LYS A 268 -17.85 9.67 -0.27
N ALA A 269 -18.04 10.60 -1.21
CA ALA A 269 -19.37 10.98 -1.68
C ALA A 269 -20.07 9.83 -2.42
N LEU A 270 -19.35 9.04 -3.22
CA LEU A 270 -19.88 7.88 -3.93
C LEU A 270 -20.32 6.77 -2.97
N LEU A 271 -19.48 6.43 -1.99
CA LEU A 271 -19.76 5.40 -0.99
C LEU A 271 -20.80 5.85 0.04
N GLY A 272 -20.77 7.12 0.44
CA GLY A 272 -21.68 7.69 1.44
C GLY A 272 -23.10 7.93 0.94
N ARG A 273 -23.31 8.04 -0.39
CA ARG A 273 -24.63 8.30 -0.99
C ARG A 273 -25.60 7.12 -0.97
N ARG A 274 -25.17 5.94 -0.52
CA ARG A 274 -25.98 4.73 -0.51
C ARG A 274 -25.76 3.96 0.77
N GLY A 275 -26.59 4.27 1.77
CA GLY A 275 -27.01 3.30 2.76
C GLY A 275 -27.76 2.14 2.10
N TYR A 276 -27.07 1.31 1.32
CA TYR A 276 -27.49 -0.07 1.09
C TYR A 276 -27.07 -0.94 2.28
N SER A 277 -27.13 -0.37 3.49
CA SER A 277 -27.49 -1.14 4.65
C SER A 277 -28.96 -1.50 4.48
N VAL A 278 -29.24 -2.52 3.66
CA VAL A 278 -30.44 -3.33 3.88
C VAL A 278 -30.14 -4.04 5.19
N ILE A 279 -30.38 -3.37 6.31
CA ILE A 279 -30.30 -3.93 7.65
C ILE A 279 -31.49 -4.88 7.78
N GLY A 280 -31.39 -6.03 7.12
CA GLY A 280 -32.23 -7.19 7.30
C GLY A 280 -31.41 -8.21 8.08
N GLY A 281 -31.74 -8.42 9.35
CA GLY A 281 -30.98 -9.25 10.30
C GLY A 281 -30.94 -10.76 10.02
N LYS A 282 -31.16 -11.21 8.78
CA LYS A 282 -31.08 -12.61 8.37
C LYS A 282 -30.58 -12.70 6.93
N TYR A 283 -29.27 -12.65 6.73
CA TYR A 283 -28.70 -12.97 5.43
C TYR A 283 -28.76 -14.48 5.21
N GLY A 284 -29.55 -14.93 4.23
CA GLY A 284 -29.33 -16.22 3.60
C GLY A 284 -27.95 -16.26 2.95
N ALA A 285 -27.31 -17.43 2.90
CA ALA A 285 -26.03 -17.57 2.20
C ALA A 285 -26.20 -17.12 0.74
N PRO A 286 -25.25 -16.36 0.17
CA PRO A 286 -25.35 -15.89 -1.21
C PRO A 286 -25.56 -17.08 -2.15
N ARG A 287 -26.52 -16.96 -3.07
CA ARG A 287 -26.81 -17.98 -4.07
C ARG A 287 -25.59 -18.12 -4.97
N ARG A 288 -25.02 -19.33 -5.02
CA ARG A 288 -23.87 -19.61 -5.87
C ARG A 288 -24.33 -20.00 -7.24
N VAL A 289 -23.66 -19.46 -8.25
CA VAL A 289 -23.77 -19.90 -9.64
C VAL A 289 -22.91 -21.14 -9.81
N GLU A 290 -23.52 -22.24 -10.22
CA GLU A 290 -22.83 -23.49 -10.54
C GLU A 290 -22.19 -23.39 -11.93
N LEU A 291 -20.85 -23.37 -11.98
CA LEU A 291 -20.09 -23.28 -13.24
C LEU A 291 -19.91 -24.65 -13.90
N ARG A 292 -20.28 -25.75 -13.23
CA ARG A 292 -20.08 -27.12 -13.73
C ARG A 292 -18.62 -27.34 -14.15
N GLY A 293 -18.35 -27.79 -15.38
CA GLY A 293 -16.99 -28.01 -15.89
C GLY A 293 -16.14 -26.72 -15.99
N TRP A 294 -16.78 -25.56 -16.15
CA TRP A 294 -16.09 -24.26 -16.27
C TRP A 294 -15.45 -23.78 -14.97
N ARG A 295 -15.72 -24.44 -13.84
CA ARG A 295 -15.09 -24.12 -12.55
C ARG A 295 -13.56 -24.21 -12.60
N TRP A 296 -13.01 -25.11 -13.41
CA TRP A 296 -11.56 -25.27 -13.57
C TRP A 296 -10.96 -24.23 -14.51
N ALA A 297 -11.69 -23.83 -15.56
CA ALA A 297 -11.30 -22.71 -16.41
C ALA A 297 -11.28 -21.40 -15.62
N ALA A 298 -12.27 -21.19 -14.73
CA ALA A 298 -12.30 -20.06 -13.81
C ALA A 298 -11.10 -20.04 -12.85
N LEU A 299 -10.74 -21.20 -12.27
CA LEU A 299 -9.54 -21.31 -11.45
C LEU A 299 -8.27 -21.03 -12.26
N GLY A 300 -8.16 -21.61 -13.46
CA GLY A 300 -7.06 -21.39 -14.39
C GLY A 300 -6.88 -19.91 -14.74
N PHE A 301 -7.96 -19.21 -15.06
CA PHE A 301 -7.95 -17.75 -15.27
C PHE A 301 -7.42 -16.99 -14.05
N CYS A 302 -7.91 -17.29 -12.84
CA CYS A 302 -7.44 -16.63 -11.62
C CYS A 302 -5.95 -16.90 -11.37
N LEU A 303 -5.49 -18.13 -11.59
CA LEU A 303 -4.08 -18.51 -11.44
C LEU A 303 -3.20 -17.85 -12.50
N LEU A 304 -3.68 -17.73 -13.76
CA LEU A 304 -2.98 -17.01 -14.82
C LEU A 304 -2.81 -15.53 -14.49
N VAL A 305 -3.82 -14.88 -13.91
CA VAL A 305 -3.66 -13.50 -13.44
C VAL A 305 -2.63 -13.43 -12.31
N LEU A 306 -2.74 -14.31 -11.30
CA LEU A 306 -1.85 -14.34 -10.13
C LEU A 306 -0.41 -14.80 -10.46
N LEU A 307 -0.20 -15.44 -11.61
CA LEU A 307 1.11 -15.74 -12.17
C LEU A 307 1.97 -14.47 -12.28
N ASN A 308 1.36 -13.33 -12.63
CA ASN A 308 2.06 -12.08 -12.93
C ASN A 308 2.53 -11.28 -11.70
N PRO A 309 1.73 -11.07 -10.64
CA PRO A 309 2.17 -10.33 -9.47
C PRO A 309 2.86 -11.18 -8.40
N VAL A 310 2.64 -12.51 -8.39
CA VAL A 310 3.13 -13.41 -7.34
C VAL A 310 4.15 -14.39 -7.89
N PHE A 311 3.75 -15.33 -8.73
CA PHE A 311 4.62 -16.47 -9.03
C PHE A 311 5.84 -16.08 -9.88
N LEU A 312 5.66 -15.40 -11.01
CA LEU A 312 6.76 -15.00 -11.89
C LEU A 312 7.75 -14.07 -11.19
N PRO A 313 7.33 -12.99 -10.48
CA PRO A 313 8.27 -12.12 -9.80
C PRO A 313 9.12 -12.85 -8.75
N TYR A 314 8.49 -13.72 -7.96
CA TYR A 314 9.20 -14.46 -6.91
C TYR A 314 10.17 -15.48 -7.50
N LEU A 315 9.77 -16.16 -8.58
CA LEU A 315 10.66 -17.07 -9.31
C LEU A 315 11.83 -16.33 -9.95
N ALA A 316 11.61 -15.14 -10.52
CA ALA A 316 12.67 -14.33 -11.11
C ALA A 316 13.71 -13.89 -10.06
N LEU A 317 13.24 -13.42 -8.90
CA LEU A 317 14.12 -13.05 -7.79
C LEU A 317 14.87 -14.27 -7.24
N LEU A 318 14.19 -15.41 -7.06
CA LEU A 318 14.84 -16.65 -6.63
C LEU A 318 15.89 -17.11 -7.65
N ASN A 319 15.57 -17.09 -8.93
CA ASN A 319 16.51 -17.42 -10.00
C ASN A 319 17.76 -16.53 -9.91
N ALA A 320 17.56 -15.21 -9.92
CA ALA A 320 18.65 -14.23 -9.87
C ALA A 320 19.53 -14.36 -8.61
N ALA A 321 18.94 -14.71 -7.46
CA ALA A 321 19.69 -14.89 -6.21
C ALA A 321 20.63 -16.10 -6.22
N PHE A 322 20.31 -17.15 -6.98
CA PHE A 322 21.06 -18.40 -7.04
C PHE A 322 21.80 -18.62 -8.38
N SER A 323 21.79 -17.63 -9.28
CA SER A 323 22.43 -17.70 -10.60
C SER A 323 23.72 -16.87 -10.67
N PRO A 324 24.72 -17.22 -11.48
CA PRO A 324 25.96 -16.44 -11.57
C PRO A 324 25.73 -15.04 -12.13
N ASN A 325 24.81 -14.92 -13.10
CA ASN A 325 24.31 -13.66 -13.63
C ASN A 325 22.80 -13.61 -13.42
N ALA A 326 22.24 -12.43 -13.12
CA ALA A 326 20.86 -12.27 -12.67
C ALA A 326 19.78 -12.89 -13.61
N THR A 327 20.08 -13.02 -14.90
CA THR A 327 19.15 -13.54 -15.91
C THR A 327 19.57 -14.88 -16.51
N THR A 328 20.54 -15.59 -15.91
CA THR A 328 20.85 -16.98 -16.28
C THR A 328 19.93 -17.93 -15.53
N LEU A 329 19.30 -18.89 -16.23
CA LEU A 329 18.47 -19.89 -15.58
C LEU A 329 19.29 -20.78 -14.63
N VAL A 330 18.78 -20.96 -13.42
CA VAL A 330 19.39 -21.84 -12.43
C VAL A 330 19.21 -23.29 -12.84
N THR A 331 20.33 -23.98 -13.00
CA THR A 331 20.46 -25.41 -13.27
C THR A 331 21.45 -25.99 -12.26
N PRO A 332 21.51 -27.32 -12.06
CA PRO A 332 22.49 -27.93 -11.14
C PRO A 332 23.95 -27.51 -11.42
N SER A 333 24.29 -27.16 -12.67
CA SER A 333 25.61 -26.67 -13.06
C SER A 333 25.83 -25.16 -12.88
N THR A 334 24.76 -24.35 -12.85
CA THR A 334 24.85 -22.88 -12.72
C THR A 334 24.50 -22.39 -11.32
N ALA A 335 23.89 -23.22 -10.48
CA ALA A 335 23.51 -22.85 -9.12
C ALA A 335 24.73 -22.41 -8.28
N THR A 336 24.63 -21.22 -7.69
CA THR A 336 25.69 -20.63 -6.87
C THR A 336 25.12 -19.89 -5.67
N LEU A 337 25.90 -19.80 -4.59
CA LEU A 337 25.60 -18.97 -3.42
C LEU A 337 26.39 -17.66 -3.44
N HIS A 338 27.13 -17.39 -4.51
CA HIS A 338 28.02 -16.23 -4.61
C HIS A 338 27.31 -14.91 -4.31
N ASN A 339 26.15 -14.65 -4.93
CA ASN A 339 25.41 -13.40 -4.73
C ASN A 339 24.95 -13.23 -3.28
N ILE A 340 24.58 -14.33 -2.61
CA ILE A 340 24.20 -14.31 -1.20
C ILE A 340 25.40 -13.96 -0.33
N VAL A 341 26.54 -14.62 -0.57
CA VAL A 341 27.78 -14.34 0.16
C VAL A 341 28.22 -12.90 -0.07
N PHE A 342 28.27 -12.43 -1.33
CA PHE A 342 28.61 -11.07 -1.71
C PHE A 342 27.76 -10.04 -0.96
N VAL A 343 26.44 -10.20 -0.98
CA VAL A 343 25.51 -9.24 -0.35
C VAL A 343 25.68 -9.18 1.17
N PHE A 344 25.87 -10.32 1.84
CA PHE A 344 25.94 -10.34 3.30
C PHE A 344 27.35 -10.16 3.88
N THR A 345 28.41 -10.35 3.08
CA THR A 345 29.81 -10.31 3.57
C THR A 345 30.66 -9.21 2.94
N GLU A 346 30.42 -8.86 1.66
CA GLU A 346 31.25 -7.91 0.93
C GLU A 346 30.57 -6.53 0.80
N LEU A 347 29.24 -6.52 0.63
CA LEU A 347 28.48 -5.27 0.48
C LEU A 347 28.29 -4.56 1.84
N SER A 348 29.17 -3.60 2.13
CA SER A 348 29.22 -2.86 3.40
C SER A 348 27.92 -2.16 3.79
N SER A 349 27.10 -1.75 2.82
CA SER A 349 25.83 -1.07 3.06
C SER A 349 24.71 -2.00 3.53
N THR A 350 24.82 -3.31 3.32
CA THR A 350 23.76 -4.29 3.61
C THR A 350 23.41 -4.34 5.10
N GLN A 351 24.41 -4.46 5.96
CA GLN A 351 24.19 -4.59 7.41
C GLN A 351 23.49 -3.35 7.98
N LEU A 352 23.93 -2.16 7.55
CA LEU A 352 23.33 -0.88 7.96
C LEU A 352 21.87 -0.79 7.49
N ALA A 353 21.61 -1.08 6.22
CA ALA A 353 20.27 -1.02 5.64
C ALA A 353 19.31 -2.00 6.30
N LEU A 354 19.74 -3.24 6.57
CA LEU A 354 18.95 -4.23 7.30
C LEU A 354 18.62 -3.77 8.72
N LYS A 355 19.64 -3.32 9.46
CA LYS A 355 19.48 -2.81 10.82
C LYS A 355 18.48 -1.65 10.86
N ASN A 356 18.66 -0.64 10.02
CA ASN A 356 17.80 0.53 9.97
C ASN A 356 16.36 0.16 9.59
N THR A 357 16.19 -0.77 8.63
CA THR A 357 14.86 -1.22 8.17
C THR A 357 14.11 -1.95 9.27
N VAL A 358 14.77 -2.86 10.00
CA VAL A 358 14.14 -3.58 11.12
C VAL A 358 13.83 -2.63 12.28
N ILE A 359 14.75 -1.74 12.65
CA ILE A 359 14.52 -0.73 13.69
C ILE A 359 13.33 0.16 13.33
N LEU A 360 13.32 0.73 12.13
CA LEU A 360 12.24 1.62 11.68
C LEU A 360 10.93 0.86 11.52
N GLY A 361 10.94 -0.35 10.96
CA GLY A 361 9.74 -1.18 10.82
C GLY A 361 9.10 -1.50 12.17
N THR A 362 9.88 -1.99 13.13
CA THR A 362 9.38 -2.35 14.47
C THR A 362 9.00 -1.12 15.30
N ALA A 363 9.79 -0.04 15.26
CA ALA A 363 9.49 1.20 15.97
C ALA A 363 8.22 1.87 15.41
N THR A 364 8.09 2.00 14.09
CA THR A 364 6.89 2.59 13.46
C THR A 364 5.66 1.73 13.74
N ALA A 365 5.75 0.41 13.60
CA ALA A 365 4.62 -0.47 13.88
C ALA A 365 4.15 -0.36 15.34
N THR A 366 5.09 -0.30 16.28
CA THR A 366 4.77 -0.20 17.71
C THR A 366 4.20 1.17 18.08
N ILE A 367 4.93 2.25 17.77
CA ILE A 367 4.53 3.63 18.10
C ILE A 367 3.25 4.00 17.34
N GLY A 368 3.17 3.65 16.04
CA GLY A 368 2.02 3.92 15.19
C GLY A 368 0.76 3.18 15.64
N THR A 369 0.88 1.92 16.09
CA THR A 369 -0.27 1.18 16.64
C THR A 369 -0.76 1.79 17.95
N ILE A 370 0.16 2.19 18.84
CA ILE A 370 -0.21 2.88 20.10
C ILE A 370 -0.91 4.20 19.80
N LEU A 371 -0.34 5.01 18.89
CA LEU A 371 -0.90 6.29 18.45
C LEU A 371 -2.31 6.10 17.88
N ALA A 372 -2.47 5.16 16.93
CA ALA A 372 -3.75 4.85 16.32
C ALA A 372 -4.77 4.31 17.33
N LEU A 373 -4.36 3.46 18.28
CA LEU A 373 -5.24 2.89 19.31
C LEU A 373 -5.80 3.99 20.22
N VAL A 374 -4.96 4.91 20.69
CA VAL A 374 -5.40 5.99 21.57
C VAL A 374 -6.31 6.95 20.81
N ILE A 375 -5.95 7.35 19.59
CA ILE A 375 -6.79 8.24 18.78
C ILE A 375 -8.13 7.56 18.46
N ALA A 376 -8.13 6.29 18.07
CA ALA A 376 -9.35 5.52 17.79
C ALA A 376 -10.24 5.42 19.03
N TYR A 377 -9.67 5.17 20.20
CA TYR A 377 -10.41 5.18 21.47
C TYR A 377 -11.09 6.53 21.73
N VAL A 378 -10.33 7.62 21.63
CA VAL A 378 -10.80 8.98 21.94
C VAL A 378 -11.90 9.44 21.02
N THR A 379 -11.75 9.14 19.73
CA THR A 379 -12.69 9.52 18.69
C THR A 379 -13.97 8.69 18.74
N THR A 380 -13.86 7.38 18.99
CA THR A 380 -15.02 6.48 19.06
C THR A 380 -15.82 6.67 20.34
N ARG A 381 -15.14 6.83 21.49
CA ARG A 381 -15.78 7.05 22.79
C ARG A 381 -16.09 8.53 23.09
N LYS A 382 -15.87 9.42 22.12
CA LYS A 382 -16.15 10.87 22.20
C LYS A 382 -15.66 11.50 23.51
N VAL A 383 -14.42 11.17 23.90
CA VAL A 383 -13.90 11.47 25.25
C VAL A 383 -13.72 12.97 25.49
N ILE A 384 -13.50 13.75 24.42
CA ILE A 384 -13.24 15.20 24.45
C ILE A 384 -14.06 15.94 23.40
N ALA A 385 -14.29 17.24 23.57
CA ALA A 385 -15.01 18.06 22.59
C ALA A 385 -14.31 18.12 21.21
N GLY A 386 -12.97 18.16 21.18
CA GLY A 386 -12.17 18.23 19.94
C GLY A 386 -11.98 16.89 19.20
N HIS A 387 -12.70 15.83 19.58
CA HIS A 387 -12.50 14.49 19.05
C HIS A 387 -12.67 14.41 17.52
N ARG A 388 -13.57 15.21 16.93
CA ARG A 388 -13.77 15.27 15.47
C ARG A 388 -12.53 15.80 14.74
N VAL A 389 -11.90 16.84 15.27
CA VAL A 389 -10.68 17.43 14.70
C VAL A 389 -9.53 16.42 14.80
N LEU A 390 -9.41 15.72 15.94
CA LEU A 390 -8.39 14.68 16.11
C LEU A 390 -8.55 13.54 15.10
N GLY A 391 -9.78 13.06 14.89
CA GLY A 391 -10.07 12.03 13.89
C GLY A 391 -9.82 12.52 12.45
N PHE A 392 -10.13 13.79 12.16
CA PHE A 392 -9.80 14.41 10.87
C PHE A 392 -8.28 14.47 10.66
N LEU A 393 -7.52 14.96 11.63
CA LEU A 393 -6.06 15.02 11.55
C LEU A 393 -5.45 13.62 11.40
N ALA A 394 -5.93 12.63 12.13
CA ALA A 394 -5.42 11.26 12.00
C ALA A 394 -5.70 10.62 10.63
N THR A 395 -6.74 11.08 9.92
CA THR A 395 -7.07 10.61 8.56
C THR A 395 -6.52 11.47 7.44
N ALA A 396 -6.10 12.71 7.73
CA ALA A 396 -5.60 13.65 6.73
C ALA A 396 -4.40 13.12 5.91
N PRO A 397 -3.43 12.37 6.47
CA PRO A 397 -2.29 11.88 5.70
C PRO A 397 -2.63 10.91 4.57
N VAL A 398 -3.83 10.31 4.54
CA VAL A 398 -4.28 9.50 3.38
C VAL A 398 -4.21 10.31 2.09
N ALA A 399 -4.43 11.62 2.20
CA ALA A 399 -4.43 12.52 1.06
C ALA A 399 -3.03 12.97 0.62
N VAL A 400 -1.98 12.64 1.38
CA VAL A 400 -0.62 13.12 1.12
C VAL A 400 0.19 11.97 0.48
N PRO A 401 0.56 12.06 -0.80
CA PRO A 401 1.43 11.07 -1.43
C PRO A 401 2.77 10.95 -0.69
N GLY A 402 3.37 9.75 -0.68
CA GLY A 402 4.63 9.52 0.05
C GLY A 402 5.75 10.46 -0.39
N ILE A 403 5.90 10.71 -1.69
CA ILE A 403 6.90 11.66 -2.21
C ILE A 403 6.62 13.10 -1.76
N VAL A 404 5.35 13.53 -1.76
CA VAL A 404 4.91 14.87 -1.32
C VAL A 404 5.21 15.06 0.17
N LEU A 405 4.93 14.05 0.98
CA LEU A 405 5.29 14.06 2.40
C LEU A 405 6.81 14.11 2.59
N GLY A 406 7.57 13.33 1.82
CA GLY A 406 9.03 13.37 1.83
C GLY A 406 9.58 14.78 1.57
N VAL A 407 9.05 15.47 0.55
CA VAL A 407 9.37 16.88 0.28
C VAL A 407 9.05 17.76 1.49
N GLY A 408 7.83 17.69 2.03
CA GLY A 408 7.41 18.52 3.16
C GLY A 408 8.27 18.30 4.42
N LEU A 409 8.59 17.05 4.73
CA LEU A 409 9.47 16.70 5.86
C LEU A 409 10.91 17.18 5.64
N PHE A 410 11.44 17.02 4.43
CA PHE A 410 12.77 17.53 4.08
C PHE A 410 12.83 19.05 4.31
N LEU A 411 11.85 19.80 3.82
CA LEU A 411 11.81 21.26 3.93
C LEU A 411 11.66 21.73 5.39
N SER A 412 11.01 20.93 6.23
CA SER A 412 10.73 21.25 7.64
C SER A 412 11.88 20.94 8.57
N TYR A 413 12.60 19.84 8.34
CA TYR A 413 13.57 19.28 9.30
C TYR A 413 15.02 19.40 8.86
N THR A 414 15.28 20.17 7.80
CA THR A 414 16.62 20.61 7.40
C THR A 414 17.03 21.94 8.02
N ARG A 415 16.14 22.57 8.80
CA ARG A 415 16.32 23.92 9.37
C ARG A 415 15.89 23.96 10.85
N PRO A 416 16.38 24.94 11.64
CA PRO A 416 15.90 25.18 13.00
C PRO A 416 14.38 25.40 13.04
N PRO A 417 13.69 25.06 14.15
CA PRO A 417 14.24 24.69 15.47
C PRO A 417 14.59 23.20 15.62
N PHE A 418 14.14 22.32 14.73
CA PHE A 418 14.37 20.87 14.82
C PHE A 418 15.08 20.38 13.55
N VAL A 419 16.37 20.06 13.66
CA VAL A 419 17.14 19.49 12.53
C VAL A 419 17.19 17.97 12.70
N LEU A 420 16.29 17.27 12.01
CA LEU A 420 16.20 15.79 12.05
C LEU A 420 16.77 15.13 10.79
N TYR A 421 17.03 15.91 9.73
CA TYR A 421 17.64 15.39 8.52
C TYR A 421 19.01 14.75 8.81
N GLY A 422 19.27 13.59 8.20
CA GLY A 422 20.46 12.78 8.49
C GLY A 422 20.35 11.87 9.71
N THR A 423 19.19 11.82 10.39
CA THR A 423 18.92 10.89 11.49
C THR A 423 17.78 9.92 11.14
N LEU A 424 17.68 8.78 11.83
CA LEU A 424 16.55 7.86 11.63
C LEU A 424 15.20 8.47 12.04
N TRP A 425 15.20 9.54 12.83
CA TRP A 425 13.97 10.19 13.30
C TRP A 425 13.13 10.75 12.15
N ILE A 426 13.75 11.34 11.12
CA ILE A 426 12.99 11.88 9.99
C ILE A 426 12.26 10.78 9.20
N LEU A 427 12.90 9.61 9.05
CA LEU A 427 12.29 8.43 8.42
C LEU A 427 11.20 7.83 9.30
N LEU A 428 11.42 7.77 10.62
CA LEU A 428 10.40 7.33 11.58
C LEU A 428 9.14 8.22 11.51
N LEU A 429 9.31 9.55 11.48
CA LEU A 429 8.19 10.49 11.34
C LEU A 429 7.47 10.29 9.99
N ALA A 430 8.21 10.13 8.89
CA ALA A 430 7.63 9.86 7.58
C ALA A 430 6.76 8.60 7.60
N PHE A 431 7.31 7.49 8.11
CA PHE A 431 6.63 6.21 8.15
C PHE A 431 5.44 6.21 9.11
N LEU A 432 5.53 6.92 10.25
CA LEU A 432 4.40 7.13 11.15
C LEU A 432 3.28 7.89 10.45
N THR A 433 3.59 9.01 9.80
CA THR A 433 2.59 9.84 9.12
C THR A 433 1.90 9.07 7.98
N ILE A 434 2.63 8.32 7.17
CA ILE A 434 2.07 7.55 6.03
C ILE A 434 1.14 6.42 6.53
N ASN A 435 1.55 5.69 7.57
CA ASN A 435 0.83 4.50 8.00
C ASN A 435 -0.26 4.77 9.05
N LEU A 436 -0.22 5.91 9.73
CA LEU A 436 -1.17 6.27 10.77
C LEU A 436 -2.64 6.22 10.33
N PRO A 437 -3.04 6.73 9.15
CA PRO A 437 -4.46 6.76 8.82
C PRO A 437 -5.08 5.38 8.61
N SER A 438 -4.34 4.48 7.95
CA SER A 438 -4.75 3.10 7.73
C SER A 438 -4.82 2.33 9.05
N ALA A 439 -3.88 2.60 9.96
CA ALA A 439 -3.92 2.04 11.32
C ALA A 439 -5.10 2.56 12.14
N TYR A 440 -5.37 3.87 12.06
CA TYR A 440 -6.49 4.52 12.73
C TYR A 440 -7.83 3.96 12.24
N GLN A 441 -8.02 3.82 10.92
CA GLN A 441 -9.25 3.27 10.34
C GLN A 441 -9.48 1.81 10.75
N GLN A 442 -8.43 0.97 10.73
CA GLN A 442 -8.52 -0.42 11.16
C GLN A 442 -8.91 -0.54 12.63
N LEU A 443 -8.28 0.24 13.51
CA LEU A 443 -8.62 0.22 14.93
C LEU A 443 -9.98 0.84 15.21
N GLN A 444 -10.37 1.90 14.51
CA GLN A 444 -11.71 2.49 14.61
C GLN A 444 -12.80 1.46 14.25
N ALA A 445 -12.61 0.71 13.17
CA ALA A 445 -13.50 -0.39 12.80
C ALA A 445 -13.53 -1.48 13.89
N ALA A 446 -12.38 -1.86 14.45
CA ALA A 446 -12.31 -2.83 15.54
C ALA A 446 -13.00 -2.33 16.82
N PHE A 447 -12.90 -1.04 17.18
CA PHE A 447 -13.62 -0.46 18.31
C PHE A 447 -15.13 -0.47 18.10
N SER A 448 -15.60 -0.30 16.85
CA SER A 448 -17.03 -0.24 16.54
C SER A 448 -17.77 -1.56 16.80
N THR A 449 -17.04 -2.69 16.87
CA THR A 449 -17.62 -4.00 17.19
C THR A 449 -17.77 -4.27 18.69
N ILE A 450 -17.15 -3.46 19.56
CA ILE A 450 -17.17 -3.63 21.02
C ILE A 450 -18.09 -2.61 21.68
N HIS A 451 -19.17 -3.10 22.29
CA HIS A 451 -20.14 -2.26 22.99
C HIS A 451 -19.50 -1.55 24.21
N PRO A 452 -19.80 -0.26 24.47
CA PRO A 452 -19.18 0.51 25.55
C PRO A 452 -19.53 0.05 26.96
N GLU A 453 -20.57 -0.76 27.15
CA GLU A 453 -21.08 -1.19 28.46
C GLU A 453 -20.02 -1.83 29.38
N LEU A 454 -19.08 -2.61 28.82
CA LEU A 454 -18.00 -3.23 29.60
C LEU A 454 -17.06 -2.18 30.21
N GLU A 455 -16.81 -1.08 29.49
CA GLU A 455 -16.01 0.03 30.01
C GLU A 455 -16.79 0.84 31.04
N GLU A 456 -18.09 1.05 30.83
CA GLU A 456 -18.96 1.79 31.75
C GLU A 456 -19.13 1.06 33.08
N ALA A 457 -19.34 -0.26 33.07
CA ALA A 457 -19.37 -1.09 34.26
C ALA A 457 -18.08 -0.98 35.08
N SER A 458 -16.93 -1.05 34.41
CA SER A 458 -15.62 -0.86 35.06
C SER A 458 -15.46 0.54 35.67
N ARG A 459 -15.97 1.57 35.00
CA ARG A 459 -15.92 2.95 35.50
C ARG A 459 -16.87 3.19 36.68
N ILE A 460 -18.02 2.53 36.73
CA ILE A 460 -18.92 2.54 37.90
C ILE A 460 -18.22 1.92 39.12
N LEU A 461 -17.41 0.87 38.91
CA LEU A 461 -16.57 0.24 39.94
C LEU A 461 -15.32 1.07 40.32
N GLY A 462 -15.17 2.30 39.82
CA GLY A 462 -14.11 3.22 40.20
C GLY A 462 -12.82 3.13 39.38
N ALA A 463 -12.82 2.39 38.26
CA ALA A 463 -11.71 2.39 37.32
C ALA A 463 -11.63 3.69 36.53
N THR A 464 -10.41 4.15 36.23
CA THR A 464 -10.20 5.27 35.30
C THR A 464 -10.41 4.82 33.86
N ARG A 465 -10.61 5.77 32.93
CA ARG A 465 -10.74 5.46 31.49
C ARG A 465 -9.54 4.70 30.94
N LEU A 466 -8.34 5.07 31.38
CA LEU A 466 -7.11 4.39 30.97
C LEU A 466 -7.00 2.98 31.55
N GLN A 467 -7.50 2.76 32.78
CA GLN A 467 -7.59 1.42 33.37
C GLN A 467 -8.58 0.55 32.59
N ALA A 468 -9.78 1.06 32.29
CA ALA A 468 -10.77 0.36 31.46
C ALA A 468 -10.22 0.02 30.07
N LEU A 469 -9.56 0.98 29.40
CA LEU A 469 -8.90 0.75 28.11
C LEU A 469 -7.84 -0.36 28.21
N ARG A 470 -6.95 -0.30 29.21
CA ARG A 470 -5.83 -1.24 29.33
C ARG A 470 -6.28 -2.64 29.76
N GLN A 471 -7.25 -2.75 30.66
CA GLN A 471 -7.63 -4.02 31.29
C GLN A 471 -8.79 -4.72 30.58
N ILE A 472 -9.64 -3.99 29.85
CA ILE A 472 -10.84 -4.53 29.22
C ILE A 472 -10.74 -4.38 27.70
N THR A 473 -10.69 -3.14 27.20
CA THR A 473 -10.87 -2.90 25.77
C THR A 473 -9.67 -3.36 24.94
N ALA A 474 -8.44 -3.05 25.34
CA ALA A 474 -7.23 -3.45 24.61
C ALA A 474 -7.05 -4.98 24.53
N PRO A 475 -7.28 -5.77 25.61
CA PRO A 475 -7.31 -7.24 25.52
C PRO A 475 -8.38 -7.78 24.57
N LEU A 476 -9.59 -7.20 24.58
CA LEU A 476 -10.66 -7.58 23.64
C LEU A 476 -10.31 -7.21 22.20
N LEU A 477 -9.58 -6.11 21.99
CA LEU A 477 -9.12 -5.65 20.68
C LEU A 477 -7.81 -6.27 20.20
N ARG A 478 -7.17 -7.15 20.98
CA ARG A 478 -5.81 -7.61 20.71
C ARG A 478 -5.59 -8.12 19.28
N THR A 479 -6.58 -8.78 18.68
CA THR A 479 -6.48 -9.32 17.33
C THR A 479 -6.47 -8.19 16.30
N GLY A 480 -7.28 -7.15 16.53
CA GLY A 480 -7.24 -5.92 15.74
C GLY A 480 -5.95 -5.12 15.95
N VAL A 481 -5.42 -5.09 17.17
CA VAL A 481 -4.13 -4.44 17.50
C VAL A 481 -2.97 -5.15 16.81
N ILE A 482 -2.90 -6.47 16.88
CA ILE A 482 -1.87 -7.28 16.20
C ILE A 482 -1.98 -7.11 14.67
N ALA A 483 -3.18 -7.21 14.12
CA ALA A 483 -3.38 -7.01 12.68
C ALA A 483 -2.94 -5.61 12.23
N THR A 484 -3.25 -4.58 13.02
CA THR A 484 -2.82 -3.20 12.76
C THR A 484 -1.31 -3.07 12.82
N TRP A 485 -0.67 -3.67 13.82
CA TRP A 485 0.79 -3.67 13.95
C TRP A 485 1.46 -4.33 12.74
N CYS A 486 0.99 -5.51 12.33
CA CYS A 486 1.49 -6.21 11.15
C CYS A 486 1.28 -5.39 9.87
N PHE A 487 0.13 -4.73 9.74
CA PHE A 487 -0.17 -3.88 8.59
C PHE A 487 0.81 -2.70 8.49
N ILE A 488 1.07 -1.99 9.60
CA ILE A 488 2.05 -0.90 9.61
C ILE A 488 3.44 -1.44 9.27
N PHE A 489 3.86 -2.57 9.85
CA PHE A 489 5.17 -3.17 9.56
C PHE A 489 5.34 -3.45 8.07
N ILE A 490 4.34 -4.10 7.43
CA ILE A 490 4.34 -4.34 5.98
C ILE A 490 4.38 -3.01 5.22
N GLY A 491 3.62 -2.00 5.65
CA GLY A 491 3.63 -0.67 5.05
C GLY A 491 5.01 -0.02 5.06
N VAL A 492 5.76 -0.12 6.17
CA VAL A 492 7.13 0.39 6.26
C VAL A 492 8.08 -0.34 5.32
N MET A 493 7.99 -1.67 5.23
CA MET A 493 8.82 -2.42 4.30
C MET A 493 8.59 -1.91 2.87
N ARG A 494 7.34 -1.74 2.47
CA ARG A 494 6.99 -1.33 1.09
C ARG A 494 7.30 0.13 0.76
N GLU A 495 7.68 0.95 1.74
CA GLU A 495 7.84 2.38 1.54
C GLU A 495 9.23 2.73 0.96
N LEU A 496 9.21 3.36 -0.22
CA LEU A 496 10.38 3.93 -0.90
C LEU A 496 10.21 5.43 -1.18
N SER A 497 8.99 5.88 -1.44
CA SER A 497 8.70 7.21 -1.99
C SER A 497 9.15 8.35 -1.07
N ALA A 498 8.85 8.26 0.23
CA ALA A 498 9.37 9.24 1.19
C ALA A 498 10.84 9.00 1.53
N ALA A 499 11.24 7.72 1.64
CA ALA A 499 12.57 7.34 2.09
C ALA A 499 13.68 7.84 1.16
N ILE A 500 13.47 7.79 -0.16
CA ILE A 500 14.46 8.19 -1.18
C ILE A 500 14.79 9.70 -1.15
N VAL A 501 13.90 10.53 -0.61
CA VAL A 501 14.14 11.98 -0.45
C VAL A 501 14.81 12.30 0.89
N LEU A 502 14.66 11.42 1.87
CA LEU A 502 15.00 11.70 3.28
C LEU A 502 16.25 10.97 3.78
N PHE A 503 16.71 9.95 3.06
CA PHE A 503 17.87 9.17 3.49
C PHE A 503 19.19 9.92 3.31
N THR A 504 20.17 9.49 4.07
CA THR A 504 21.59 9.82 3.90
C THR A 504 22.40 8.53 3.93
N SER A 505 23.73 8.63 3.74
CA SER A 505 24.62 7.47 3.79
C SER A 505 24.52 6.67 5.11
N GLN A 506 24.20 7.32 6.23
CA GLN A 506 24.08 6.68 7.54
C GLN A 506 22.67 6.17 7.89
N THR A 507 21.65 6.66 7.20
CA THR A 507 20.23 6.31 7.47
C THR A 507 19.61 5.46 6.38
N LYS A 508 20.41 4.96 5.43
CA LYS A 508 19.97 4.11 4.33
C LYS A 508 19.14 2.93 4.85
N VAL A 509 17.99 2.68 4.21
CA VAL A 509 17.09 1.55 4.45
C VAL A 509 17.12 0.61 3.25
N LEU A 510 16.57 -0.60 3.41
CA LEU A 510 16.66 -1.67 2.42
C LEU A 510 15.97 -1.31 1.10
N SER A 511 14.82 -0.62 1.15
CA SER A 511 14.13 -0.13 -0.05
C SER A 511 15.00 0.84 -0.85
N VAL A 512 15.71 1.74 -0.17
CA VAL A 512 16.65 2.69 -0.79
C VAL A 512 17.90 1.99 -1.31
N LEU A 513 18.48 1.04 -0.56
CA LEU A 513 19.63 0.27 -1.03
C LEU A 513 19.31 -0.53 -2.30
N ILE A 514 18.13 -1.13 -2.37
CA ILE A 514 17.66 -1.81 -3.58
C ILE A 514 17.59 -0.83 -4.75
N TYR A 515 17.07 0.38 -4.54
CA TYR A 515 17.03 1.40 -5.59
C TYR A 515 18.43 1.84 -6.03
N ASP A 516 19.34 2.11 -5.09
CA ASP A 516 20.72 2.51 -5.40
C ASP A 516 21.47 1.42 -6.22
N LEU A 517 21.25 0.14 -5.90
CA LEU A 517 21.83 -0.97 -6.67
C LEU A 517 21.20 -1.11 -8.05
N ASN A 518 19.93 -0.70 -8.21
CA ASN A 518 19.25 -0.68 -9.51
C ASN A 518 19.92 0.32 -10.46
N GLU A 519 20.22 1.51 -9.96
CA GLU A 519 21.01 2.52 -10.71
C GLU A 519 22.42 2.00 -11.06
N GLY A 520 22.99 1.16 -10.19
CA GLY A 520 24.28 0.50 -10.42
C GLY A 520 24.22 -0.74 -11.34
N GLY A 521 23.02 -1.21 -11.71
CA GLY A 521 22.82 -2.40 -12.54
C GLY A 521 23.07 -3.75 -11.85
N ASP A 522 23.22 -3.79 -10.52
CA ASP A 522 23.48 -5.02 -9.77
C ASP A 522 22.18 -5.77 -9.40
N LEU A 523 21.52 -6.30 -10.43
CA LEU A 523 20.21 -6.95 -10.30
C LEU A 523 20.26 -8.23 -9.44
N ALA A 524 21.41 -8.90 -9.38
CA ALA A 524 21.60 -10.10 -8.58
C ALA A 524 21.61 -9.78 -7.07
N ALA A 525 22.34 -8.73 -6.67
CA ALA A 525 22.32 -8.26 -5.30
C ALA A 525 20.93 -7.77 -4.88
N ILE A 526 20.22 -7.07 -5.77
CA ILE A 526 18.83 -6.65 -5.52
C ILE A 526 17.91 -7.86 -5.27
N ALA A 527 18.07 -8.94 -6.04
CA ALA A 527 17.26 -10.13 -5.87
C ALA A 527 17.43 -10.76 -4.47
N VAL A 528 18.68 -10.87 -4.00
CA VAL A 528 18.99 -11.36 -2.65
C VAL A 528 18.39 -10.44 -1.58
N LEU A 529 18.58 -9.12 -1.69
CA LEU A 529 18.03 -8.15 -0.74
C LEU A 529 16.50 -8.13 -0.74
N GLY A 530 15.87 -8.27 -1.90
CA GLY A 530 14.43 -8.39 -2.07
C GLY A 530 13.87 -9.64 -1.42
N ILE A 531 14.53 -10.79 -1.58
CA ILE A 531 14.16 -12.03 -0.87
C ILE A 531 14.34 -11.84 0.63
N ALA A 532 15.47 -11.27 1.09
CA ALA A 532 15.71 -11.01 2.50
C ALA A 532 14.61 -10.13 3.11
N MET A 533 14.21 -9.08 2.39
CA MET A 533 13.11 -8.20 2.76
C MET A 533 11.77 -8.95 2.90
N LEU A 534 11.44 -9.80 1.94
CA LEU A 534 10.22 -10.62 1.98
C LEU A 534 10.26 -11.62 3.13
N VAL A 535 11.38 -12.32 3.33
CA VAL A 535 11.59 -13.26 4.44
C VAL A 535 11.42 -12.57 5.79
N ILE A 536 12.03 -11.40 5.98
CA ILE A 536 11.87 -10.59 7.20
C ILE A 536 10.40 -10.23 7.40
N THR A 537 9.72 -9.78 6.34
CA THR A 537 8.31 -9.40 6.40
C THR A 537 7.42 -10.58 6.83
N PHE A 538 7.56 -11.74 6.18
CA PHE A 538 6.79 -12.92 6.53
C PHE A 538 7.15 -13.47 7.91
N ALA A 539 8.43 -13.54 8.27
CA ALA A 539 8.89 -14.05 9.55
C ALA A 539 8.32 -13.23 10.72
N VAL A 540 8.37 -11.90 10.61
CA VAL A 540 7.83 -10.99 11.63
C VAL A 540 6.31 -11.11 11.74
N VAL A 541 5.59 -11.10 10.61
CA VAL A 541 4.12 -11.24 10.61
C VAL A 541 3.69 -12.59 11.19
N LEU A 542 4.37 -13.68 10.83
CA LEU A 542 4.09 -15.01 11.37
C LEU A 542 4.42 -15.11 12.86
N ALA A 543 5.52 -14.51 13.32
CA ALA A 543 5.92 -14.50 14.72
C ALA A 543 4.88 -13.80 15.59
N VAL A 544 4.41 -12.62 15.17
CA VAL A 544 3.40 -11.85 15.94
C VAL A 544 2.04 -12.55 15.91
N ASN A 545 1.65 -13.15 14.78
CA ASN A 545 0.40 -13.92 14.68
C ASN A 545 0.40 -15.22 15.52
N ARG A 546 1.56 -15.74 15.90
CA ARG A 546 1.68 -16.93 16.77
C ARG A 546 1.55 -16.63 18.27
N ILE A 547 1.52 -15.37 18.69
CA ILE A 547 1.37 -14.99 20.09
C ILE A 547 0.04 -15.59 20.62
N PRO A 548 0.08 -16.50 21.61
CA PRO A 548 -1.11 -17.25 22.04
C PRO A 548 -2.25 -16.32 22.44
N MET A 549 -3.39 -16.51 21.78
CA MET A 549 -4.63 -15.79 22.05
C MET A 549 -5.26 -16.29 23.37
N SER A 550 -4.76 -15.81 24.52
CA SER A 550 -5.38 -15.98 25.85
C SER A 550 -6.81 -15.38 25.91
N GLY A 551 -7.84 -16.14 25.50
CA GLY A 551 -9.26 -15.73 25.65
C GLY A 551 -10.09 -15.69 24.35
N GLY A 552 -10.15 -16.79 23.59
CA GLY A 552 -11.06 -16.88 22.43
C GLY A 552 -11.15 -18.24 21.74
N ASN A 553 -10.21 -19.16 22.00
CA ASN A 553 -10.14 -20.45 21.31
C ASN A 553 -10.88 -21.61 22.02
N ALA A 554 -11.90 -21.33 22.84
CA ALA A 554 -12.76 -22.40 23.37
C ALA A 554 -13.88 -22.83 22.38
N GLY A 555 -14.20 -22.02 21.36
CA GLY A 555 -15.34 -22.30 20.46
C GLY A 555 -15.03 -23.02 19.14
N ALA A 556 -13.77 -23.00 18.68
CA ALA A 556 -13.42 -23.47 17.32
C ALA A 556 -12.90 -24.91 17.25
N ARG A 557 -12.64 -25.58 18.39
CA ARG A 557 -12.16 -26.97 18.43
C ARG A 557 -13.26 -28.04 18.57
N LEU A 558 -14.54 -27.65 18.56
CA LEU A 558 -15.68 -28.58 18.72
C LEU A 558 -16.56 -28.76 17.47
N ARG A 559 -16.12 -28.32 16.28
CA ARG A 559 -16.85 -28.57 15.01
C ARG A 559 -16.18 -29.53 14.04
N ASN A 560 -15.12 -30.20 14.46
CA ASN A 560 -14.53 -31.35 13.76
C ASN A 560 -14.54 -32.58 14.68
N GLY A 561 -15.73 -32.95 15.13
CA GLY A 561 -16.06 -34.27 15.65
C GLY A 561 -17.13 -34.87 14.76
#